data_AF-A0A1N6IX70-F1
#
_entry.id   AF-A0A1N6IX70-F1
#
_cell.length_a   1.000
_cell.length_b   1.000
_cell.length_c   1.000
_cell.angle_alpha   90.00
_cell.angle_beta   90.00
_cell.angle_gamma   90.00
#
_symmetry.space_group_name_H-M   'P 1'
#
loop_
_entity.id
_entity.type
_entity.pdbx_description
1 polymer ?
#
loop_
_entity_poly.entity_id
_entity_poly.type
_entity_poly.pdbx_seq_one_letter_code
_entity_poly.pdbx_strand_id
1 'polypeptide(L)'
;MSEKVIVKFVRSHGRYIKGDIAGFDAVTAKKLTAGDAAPARPYDPEAEKKIAAAPDDIAALSAREAALEARAAALAEREAALAADGAEGKAAGAPPKQGAK
;
A
#
# COMPACT_ATOMS: atom_id res chain seq x y z
N MET A 1 14.05 29.54 30.83
CA MET A 1 12.96 29.40 29.84
C MET A 1 12.72 27.91 29.65
N SER A 2 11.54 27.39 30.00
CA SER A 2 11.27 25.96 29.81
C SER A 2 11.08 25.68 28.32
N GLU A 3 11.94 24.81 27.78
CA GLU A 3 11.91 24.42 26.38
C GLU A 3 10.62 23.62 26.10
N LYS A 4 9.79 24.15 25.20
CA LYS A 4 8.53 23.50 24.81
C LYS A 4 8.79 22.64 23.58
N VAL A 5 8.40 21.37 23.66
CA VAL A 5 8.46 20.41 22.56
C VAL A 5 7.13 20.43 21.83
N ILE A 6 7.16 20.64 20.52
CA ILE A 6 5.98 20.64 19.67
C ILE A 6 5.70 19.20 19.21
N VAL A 7 4.46 18.76 19.36
CA VAL A 7 4.00 17.44 18.94
C VAL A 7 2.75 17.57 18.07
N LYS A 8 2.56 16.61 17.16
CA LYS A 8 1.37 16.45 16.32
C LYS A 8 0.60 15.21 16.75
N PHE A 9 -0.70 15.36 16.99
CA PHE A 9 -1.56 14.25 17.37
C PHE A 9 -1.90 13.39 16.15
N VAL A 10 -1.67 12.09 16.25
CA VAL A 10 -1.96 11.11 15.19
C VAL A 10 -3.29 10.40 15.38
N ARG A 11 -3.89 10.55 16.56
CA ARG A 11 -5.23 10.08 16.93
C ARG A 11 -5.86 11.05 17.92
N SER A 12 -7.16 10.93 18.16
CA SER A 12 -7.85 11.70 19.19
C SER A 12 -7.34 11.35 20.59
N HIS A 13 -7.02 12.37 21.39
CA HIS A 13 -6.54 12.23 22.76
C HIS A 13 -7.03 13.39 23.64
N GLY A 14 -7.96 13.08 24.55
CA GLY A 14 -8.61 14.09 25.39
C GLY A 14 -9.32 15.14 24.53
N ARG A 15 -8.88 16.40 24.64
CA ARG A 15 -9.41 17.52 23.83
C ARG A 15 -8.79 17.66 22.44
N TYR A 16 -7.72 16.92 22.16
CA TYR A 16 -6.98 17.02 20.91
C TYR A 16 -7.47 15.98 19.91
N ILE A 17 -7.57 16.36 18.64
CA ILE A 17 -7.98 15.48 17.54
C ILE A 17 -6.79 15.15 16.63
N LYS A 18 -6.99 14.16 15.74
CA LYS A 18 -5.97 13.81 14.73
C LYS A 18 -5.65 15.03 13.86
N GLY A 19 -4.37 15.38 13.80
CA GLY A 19 -3.86 16.53 13.04
C GLY A 19 -3.52 17.75 13.91
N ASP A 20 -4.01 17.82 15.15
CA ASP A 20 -3.73 18.95 16.04
C ASP A 20 -2.24 19.05 16.37
N ILE A 21 -1.75 20.29 16.48
CA ILE A 21 -0.38 20.60 16.84
C ILE A 21 -0.39 21.40 18.15
N ALA A 22 0.38 20.96 19.14
CA ALA A 22 0.46 21.62 20.44
C ALA A 22 1.88 21.54 21.03
N GLY A 23 2.23 22.55 21.83
CA GLY A 23 3.49 22.60 22.56
C GLY A 23 3.33 22.15 24.01
N PHE A 24 4.16 21.21 24.45
CA PHE A 24 4.20 20.69 25.82
C PHE A 24 5.59 20.84 26.44
N ASP A 25 5.69 20.70 27.75
CA ASP A 25 6.99 20.48 28.38
C ASP A 25 7.61 19.14 27.94
N ALA A 26 8.93 19.01 28.05
CA ALA A 26 9.64 17.83 27.61
C ALA A 26 9.17 16.52 28.27
N VAL A 27 8.70 16.57 29.53
CA VAL A 27 8.25 15.38 30.26
C VAL A 27 6.89 14.91 29.72
N THR A 28 5.96 15.84 29.52
CA THR A 28 4.64 15.57 28.94
C THR A 28 4.76 15.15 27.48
N ALA A 29 5.60 15.82 26.69
CA ALA A 29 5.86 15.45 25.30
C ALA A 29 6.40 14.01 25.21
N LYS A 30 7.37 13.64 26.07
CA LYS A 30 7.90 12.28 26.11
C LYS A 30 6.82 11.25 26.46
N LYS A 31 5.87 11.57 27.35
CA LYS A 31 4.73 10.69 27.66
C LYS A 31 3.79 10.53 26.47
N LEU A 32 3.55 11.60 25.71
CA LEU A 32 2.65 11.61 24.56
C LEU A 32 3.24 10.93 23.32
N THR A 33 4.56 10.84 23.23
CA THR A 33 5.28 10.21 22.11
C THR A 33 5.88 8.84 22.45
N ALA A 34 5.79 8.40 23.71
CA ALA A 34 6.32 7.10 24.13
C ALA A 34 5.37 5.94 23.82
N GLY A 35 5.95 4.83 23.37
CA GLY A 35 5.27 3.57 23.13
C GLY A 35 4.72 3.41 21.72
N ASP A 36 4.36 2.17 21.40
CA ASP A 36 3.88 1.77 20.07
C ASP A 36 2.52 2.42 19.72
N ALA A 37 1.69 2.63 20.74
CA ALA A 37 0.37 3.26 20.63
C ALA A 37 0.36 4.75 21.01
N ALA A 38 1.48 5.46 20.87
CA ALA A 38 1.59 6.87 21.22
C ALA A 38 0.50 7.73 20.53
N PRO A 39 -0.20 8.62 21.27
CA PRO A 39 -1.22 9.49 20.70
C PRO A 39 -0.66 10.62 19.84
N ALA A 40 0.61 11.00 20.05
CA ALA A 40 1.27 12.07 19.32
C ALA A 40 2.66 11.66 18.83
N ARG A 41 3.20 12.42 17.90
CA ARG A 41 4.57 12.29 17.37
C ARG A 41 5.28 13.64 17.43
N PRO A 42 6.62 13.68 17.52
CA PRO A 42 7.36 14.93 17.39
C PRO A 42 6.97 15.65 16.10
N TYR A 43 6.70 16.95 16.19
CA TYR A 43 6.36 17.75 15.02
C TYR A 43 7.64 18.22 14.33
N ASP A 44 7.81 17.82 13.08
CA ASP A 44 8.87 18.30 12.19
C ASP A 44 8.23 19.05 11.01
N PRO A 45 8.39 20.39 10.93
CA PRO A 45 7.79 21.20 9.87
C PRO A 45 8.35 20.87 8.48
N GLU A 46 9.58 20.36 8.36
CA GLU A 46 10.14 19.97 7.07
C GLU A 46 9.59 18.64 6.60
N ALA A 47 9.45 17.67 7.51
CA ALA A 47 8.83 16.39 7.21
C ALA A 47 7.36 16.54 6.79
N GLU A 48 6.61 17.41 7.49
CA GLU A 48 5.20 17.66 7.16
C GLU A 48 5.00 18.34 5.81
N LYS A 49 5.91 19.24 5.40
CA LYS A 49 5.89 19.82 4.05
C LYS A 49 6.11 18.76 2.97
N LYS A 50 6.96 17.76 3.21
CA LYS A 50 7.18 16.65 2.27
C LYS A 50 5.95 15.75 2.15
N ILE A 51 5.26 15.50 3.25
CA ILE A 51 4.02 14.71 3.25
C ILE A 51 2.90 15.47 2.53
N ALA A 52 2.73 16.76 2.80
CA ALA A 52 1.72 17.60 2.12
C ALA A 52 2.03 17.82 0.63
N ALA A 53 3.30 17.73 0.23
CA ALA A 53 3.72 17.83 -1.16
C ALA A 53 3.64 16.49 -1.92
N ALA A 54 3.38 15.37 -1.25
CA ALA A 54 3.06 14.13 -1.93
C ALA A 54 1.71 14.33 -2.63
N PRO A 55 1.66 14.32 -3.97
CA PRO A 55 0.41 14.52 -4.66
C PRO A 55 -0.47 13.31 -4.38
N ASP A 56 -1.65 13.54 -3.80
CA ASP A 56 -2.78 12.63 -3.90
C ASP A 56 -3.25 12.62 -5.37
N ASP A 57 -2.42 12.03 -6.24
CA ASP A 57 -2.67 12.01 -7.67
C ASP A 57 -3.66 10.88 -7.96
N ILE A 58 -4.92 11.13 -7.58
CA ILE A 58 -6.06 10.23 -7.77
C ILE A 58 -6.09 9.75 -9.23
N ALA A 59 -5.76 10.62 -10.18
CA ALA A 59 -5.68 10.27 -11.60
C ALA A 59 -4.58 9.24 -11.89
N ALA A 60 -3.40 9.37 -11.28
CA ALA A 60 -2.32 8.38 -11.39
C ALA A 60 -2.68 7.04 -10.73
N LEU A 61 -3.43 7.07 -9.62
CA LEU A 61 -3.93 5.85 -8.98
C LEU A 61 -4.98 5.14 -9.85
N SER A 62 -5.97 5.86 -10.36
CA SER A 62 -6.98 5.30 -11.27
C SER A 62 -6.38 4.77 -12.57
N ALA A 63 -5.35 5.43 -13.12
CA ALA A 63 -4.62 4.93 -14.28
C ALA A 63 -3.89 3.61 -14.00
N ARG A 64 -3.32 3.45 -12.80
CA ARG A 64 -2.68 2.18 -12.38
C ARG A 64 -3.69 1.07 -12.20
N GLU A 65 -4.85 1.35 -11.63
CA GLU A 65 -5.95 0.37 -11.49
C GLU A 65 -6.43 -0.13 -12.85
N ALA A 66 -6.72 0.78 -13.78
CA ALA A 66 -7.12 0.42 -15.14
C ALA A 66 -6.06 -0.41 -15.88
N ALA A 67 -4.78 -0.09 -15.69
CA ALA A 67 -3.67 -0.85 -16.29
C ALA A 67 -3.54 -2.26 -15.69
N LEU A 68 -3.86 -2.45 -14.40
CA LEU A 68 -3.85 -3.76 -13.75
C LEU A 68 -5.03 -4.62 -14.20
N GLU A 69 -6.24 -4.04 -14.30
CA GLU A 69 -7.43 -4.68 -14.85
C GLU A 69 -7.17 -5.20 -16.28
N ALA A 70 -6.61 -4.37 -17.15
CA ALA A 70 -6.30 -4.77 -18.52
C ALA A 70 -5.29 -5.93 -18.59
N ARG A 71 -4.28 -5.91 -17.71
CA ARG A 71 -3.30 -7.02 -17.61
C ARG A 71 -3.94 -8.30 -17.08
N ALA A 72 -4.85 -8.19 -16.12
CA ALA A 72 -5.58 -9.34 -15.59
C ALA A 72 -6.46 -10.00 -16.66
N ALA A 73 -7.18 -9.19 -17.45
CA ALA A 73 -7.98 -9.68 -18.57
C ALA A 73 -7.12 -10.39 -19.64
N ALA A 74 -6.00 -9.78 -20.05
CA ALA A 74 -5.09 -10.38 -21.03
C ALA A 74 -4.45 -11.70 -20.54
N LEU A 75 -4.16 -11.80 -19.24
CA LEU A 75 -3.71 -13.06 -18.63
C LEU A 75 -4.80 -14.11 -18.62
N ALA A 76 -6.04 -13.76 -18.25
CA ALA A 76 -7.16 -14.69 -18.27
C ALA A 76 -7.45 -15.23 -19.68
N GLU A 77 -7.39 -14.38 -20.71
CA GLU A 77 -7.51 -14.81 -22.11
C GLU A 77 -6.39 -15.76 -22.53
N ARG A 78 -5.14 -15.45 -22.14
CA ARG A 78 -4.00 -16.32 -22.42
C ARG A 78 -4.12 -17.66 -21.70
N GLU A 79 -4.55 -17.67 -20.45
CA GLU A 79 -4.77 -18.90 -19.68
C GLU A 79 -5.89 -19.74 -20.29
N ALA A 80 -6.99 -19.13 -20.71
CA ALA A 80 -8.07 -19.80 -21.43
C ALA A 80 -7.59 -20.40 -22.76
N ALA A 81 -6.78 -19.66 -23.52
CA ALA A 81 -6.20 -20.15 -24.77
C ALA A 81 -5.24 -21.33 -24.54
N LEU A 82 -4.36 -21.26 -23.52
CA LEU A 82 -3.48 -22.37 -23.17
C LEU A 82 -4.25 -23.59 -22.65
N ALA A 83 -5.36 -23.39 -21.92
CA ALA A 83 -6.22 -24.48 -21.46
C ALA A 83 -6.92 -25.19 -22.64
N ALA A 84 -7.34 -24.44 -23.66
CA ALA A 84 -7.92 -24.99 -24.88
C ALA A 84 -6.88 -25.78 -25.70
N ASP A 85 -5.69 -25.21 -25.90
CA ASP A 85 -4.59 -25.84 -26.65
C ASP A 85 -4.06 -27.10 -25.95
N GLY A 86 -3.97 -27.06 -24.61
CA GLY A 86 -3.62 -28.21 -23.77
C GLY A 86 -4.68 -29.33 -23.74
N ALA A 87 -5.93 -29.04 -24.09
CA ALA A 87 -6.99 -30.04 -24.27
C ALA A 87 -6.89 -30.73 -25.65
N GLU A 88 -6.51 -30.00 -26.71
CA GLU A 88 -6.33 -30.56 -28.05
C GLU A 88 -5.05 -31.40 -28.17
N GLY A 89 -3.99 -31.06 -27.43
CA GLY A 89 -2.71 -31.80 -27.41
C GLY A 89 -2.75 -33.21 -26.78
N LYS A 90 -3.82 -33.58 -26.04
CA LYS A 90 -3.94 -34.92 -25.42
C LYS A 90 -4.48 -36.01 -26.36
N ALA A 91 -4.94 -35.66 -27.58
CA ALA A 91 -5.44 -36.64 -28.56
C ALA A 91 -4.38 -37.17 -29.53
N ALA A 92 -3.16 -36.61 -29.55
CA ALA A 92 -2.08 -37.00 -30.47
C ALA A 92 -1.03 -37.95 -29.84
N GLY A 93 -1.35 -38.59 -28.72
CA GLY A 93 -0.45 -39.45 -27.95
C GLY A 93 -0.64 -40.95 -28.14
N ALA A 94 -1.15 -41.42 -29.29
CA ALA A 94 -1.06 -42.83 -29.62
C ALA A 94 0.33 -43.11 -30.22
N PRO A 95 1.23 -43.85 -29.53
CA PRO A 95 2.50 -44.23 -30.13
C PRO A 95 2.25 -45.07 -31.39
N PRO A 96 3.00 -44.87 -32.49
CA PRO A 96 2.85 -45.69 -33.68
C PRO A 96 3.11 -47.15 -33.33
N LYS A 97 2.18 -48.04 -33.67
CA LYS A 97 2.38 -49.49 -33.59
C LYS A 97 3.45 -49.91 -34.60
N GLN A 98 4.71 -49.78 -34.22
CA GLN A 98 5.83 -50.31 -34.99
C GLN A 98 6.09 -51.75 -34.53
N GLY A 99 5.84 -52.71 -35.41
CA GLY A 99 6.20 -54.12 -35.20
C GLY A 99 5.02 -55.09 -35.22
N ALA A 100 4.41 -55.29 -36.39
CA ALA A 100 3.65 -56.50 -36.70
C ALA A 100 4.08 -57.03 -38.06
N LYS A 101 5.30 -57.57 -38.14
CA LYS A 101 5.72 -58.77 -38.87
C LYS A 101 7.23 -58.92 -38.79
#